data_AF-A0A932G661-F1
#
_entry.id   AF-A0A932G661-F1
#
_cell.length_a   1.000
_cell.length_b   1.000
_cell.length_c   1.000
_cell.angle_alpha   90.00
_cell.angle_beta   90.00
_cell.angle_gamma   90.00
#
_symmetry.space_group_name_H-M   'P 1'
#
loop_
_entity.id
_entity.type
_entity.pdbx_description
1 polymer ?
#
loop_
_entity_poly.entity_id
_entity_poly.type
_entity_poly.pdbx_seq_one_letter_code
_entity_poly.pdbx_strand_id
1 'polypeptide(L)'
;MSGLLNTNAPIARIVKENYVVVLIDVDSGHNEDVVKRYGNPTRFGLPVLVVLDADGKQLTTQDTGKLEEGDHHDPAKVMAFLEKWKKPSAAEKKPRE
;
A
#
# COMPACT_ATOMS: atom_id res chain seq x y z
N MET A 1 5.33 10.21 -1.96
CA MET A 1 4.14 9.32 -1.96
C MET A 1 2.82 9.98 -1.54
N SER A 2 2.65 10.47 -0.29
CA SER A 2 1.33 10.93 0.21
C SER A 2 0.64 11.99 -0.67
N GLY A 3 1.39 12.98 -1.17
CA GLY A 3 0.85 13.96 -2.13
C GLY A 3 0.29 13.31 -3.38
N LEU A 4 1.06 12.42 -4.02
CA LEU A 4 0.68 11.71 -5.25
C LEU A 4 -0.61 10.89 -5.06
N LEU A 5 -0.78 10.24 -3.91
CA LEU A 5 -1.99 9.45 -3.61
C LEU A 5 -3.27 10.29 -3.55
N ASN A 6 -3.16 11.61 -3.32
CA ASN A 6 -4.31 12.49 -3.11
C ASN A 6 -4.50 13.52 -4.24
N THR A 7 -3.45 13.92 -4.94
CA THR A 7 -3.49 15.02 -5.93
C THR A 7 -3.52 14.55 -7.38
N ASN A 8 -3.01 13.35 -7.67
CA ASN A 8 -3.07 12.79 -9.02
C ASN A 8 -4.43 12.13 -9.23
N ALA A 9 -5.29 12.72 -10.07
CA ALA A 9 -6.69 12.34 -10.21
C ALA A 9 -6.95 10.83 -10.43
N PRO A 10 -6.28 10.12 -11.34
CA PRO A 10 -6.52 8.68 -11.50
C PRO A 10 -6.04 7.87 -10.30
N ILE A 11 -4.90 8.20 -9.70
CA ILE A 11 -4.39 7.52 -8.49
C ILE A 11 -5.33 7.77 -7.29
N ALA A 12 -5.73 9.01 -7.07
CA ALA A 12 -6.65 9.38 -6.00
C ALA A 12 -7.99 8.65 -6.14
N ARG A 13 -8.47 8.45 -7.38
CA ARG A 13 -9.69 7.70 -7.65
C ARG A 13 -9.56 6.23 -7.25
N ILE A 14 -8.51 5.52 -7.69
CA ILE A 14 -8.35 4.10 -7.34
C ILE A 14 -8.15 3.92 -5.83
N VAL A 15 -7.42 4.82 -5.18
CA VAL A 15 -7.25 4.85 -3.72
C VAL A 15 -8.63 5.00 -3.06
N LYS A 16 -9.41 6.02 -3.43
CA LYS A 16 -10.74 6.27 -2.87
C LYS A 16 -11.72 5.11 -3.05
N GLU A 17 -11.67 4.44 -4.20
CA GLU A 17 -12.61 3.36 -4.52
C GLU A 17 -12.24 2.01 -3.87
N ASN A 18 -10.95 1.76 -3.61
CA ASN A 18 -10.46 0.41 -3.28
C ASN A 18 -9.66 0.31 -1.98
N TYR A 19 -9.25 1.42 -1.38
CA TYR A 19 -8.34 1.44 -0.25
C TYR A 19 -8.82 2.36 0.87
N VAL A 20 -8.44 1.99 2.09
CA VAL A 20 -8.40 2.89 3.24
C VAL A 20 -6.93 3.10 3.56
N VAL A 21 -6.45 4.34 3.43
CA VAL A 21 -5.06 4.69 3.71
C VAL A 21 -4.93 5.06 5.18
N VAL A 22 -4.04 4.35 5.88
CA VAL A 22 -3.69 4.63 7.27
C VAL A 22 -2.21 4.98 7.33
N LEU A 23 -1.89 6.15 7.87
CA LEU A 23 -0.51 6.56 8.14
C LEU A 23 -0.14 6.07 9.54
N ILE A 24 0.89 5.22 9.60
CA ILE A 24 1.42 4.70 10.86
C ILE A 24 2.78 5.33 11.07
N ASP A 25 2.88 6.15 12.12
CA ASP A 25 4.14 6.68 12.57
C ASP A 25 4.90 5.61 13.37
N VAL A 26 6.20 5.50 13.12
CA VAL A 26 7.07 4.50 13.76
C VAL A 26 8.31 5.16 14.37
N ASP A 27 8.31 6.49 14.46
CA ASP A 27 9.37 7.20 15.16
C ASP A 27 9.38 6.85 16.66
N SER A 28 10.56 6.96 17.28
CA SER A 28 10.72 6.85 18.74
C SER A 28 10.08 5.62 19.43
N GLY A 29 9.89 4.50 18.71
CA GLY A 29 9.26 3.29 19.23
C GLY A 29 7.72 3.28 19.21
N HIS A 30 7.08 4.21 18.53
CA HIS A 30 5.63 4.20 18.32
C HIS A 30 5.19 3.03 17.42
N ASN A 31 3.99 2.49 17.71
CA ASN A 31 3.34 1.44 16.92
C ASN A 31 4.20 0.18 16.67
N GLU A 32 5.17 -0.12 17.55
CA GLU A 32 6.03 -1.28 17.44
C GLU A 32 5.26 -2.61 17.38
N ASP A 33 4.13 -2.71 18.07
CA ASP A 33 3.26 -3.88 18.04
C ASP A 33 2.64 -4.09 16.66
N VAL A 34 2.24 -3.01 15.98
CA VAL A 34 1.74 -3.03 14.59
C VAL A 34 2.86 -3.44 13.63
N VAL A 35 4.05 -2.88 13.79
CA VAL A 35 5.24 -3.24 13.00
C VAL A 35 5.54 -4.74 13.13
N LYS A 36 5.56 -5.27 14.35
CA LYS A 36 5.79 -6.68 14.64
C LYS A 36 4.68 -7.56 14.06
N ARG A 37 3.41 -7.16 14.22
CA ARG A 37 2.24 -7.88 13.72
C ARG A 37 2.28 -8.12 12.22
N TYR A 38 2.79 -7.16 11.44
CA TYR A 38 2.87 -7.25 9.97
C TYR A 38 4.29 -7.56 9.45
N GLY A 39 5.08 -8.28 10.25
CA GLY A 39 6.32 -8.92 9.79
C GLY A 39 7.53 -7.99 9.69
N ASN A 40 7.58 -6.93 10.50
CA ASN A 40 8.68 -5.96 10.56
C ASN A 40 8.97 -5.30 9.19
N PRO A 41 7.99 -4.61 8.58
CA PRO A 41 8.13 -4.03 7.25
C PRO A 41 9.22 -2.94 7.18
N THR A 42 9.53 -2.29 8.29
CA THR A 42 10.56 -1.23 8.39
C THR A 42 11.97 -1.70 8.02
N ARG A 43 12.23 -3.01 7.97
CA ARG A 43 13.50 -3.58 7.48
C ARG A 43 13.86 -3.18 6.05
N PHE A 44 12.87 -2.73 5.26
CA PHE A 44 13.07 -2.25 3.90
C PHE A 44 13.41 -0.74 3.82
N GLY A 45 13.47 -0.04 4.96
CA GLY A 45 13.55 1.41 5.02
C GLY A 45 12.16 2.06 5.01
N LEU A 46 12.13 3.37 5.25
CA LEU A 46 10.91 4.18 5.24
C LEU A 46 10.95 5.19 4.08
N PRO A 47 9.80 5.51 3.46
CA PRO A 47 8.48 4.92 3.72
C PRO A 47 8.36 3.48 3.20
N VAL A 48 7.49 2.68 3.81
CA VAL A 48 7.16 1.31 3.38
C VAL A 48 5.64 1.14 3.38
N LEU A 49 5.12 0.38 2.43
CA LEU A 49 3.69 0.07 2.36
C LEU A 49 3.42 -1.37 2.79
N VAL A 50 2.32 -1.57 3.53
CA VAL A 50 1.73 -2.88 3.80
C VAL A 50 0.30 -2.83 3.28
N VAL A 51 -0.08 -3.82 2.47
CA VAL A 51 -1.46 -3.97 1.99
C VAL A 51 -2.10 -5.15 2.70
N LEU A 52 -3.30 -4.93 3.21
CA LEU A 52 -4.13 -5.94 3.86
C LEU A 52 -5.36 -6.24 2.98
N ASP A 53 -5.89 -7.45 3.09
CA ASP A 53 -7.24 -7.74 2.59
C ASP A 53 -8.32 -7.24 3.56
N ALA A 54 -9.58 -7.48 3.20
CA ALA A 54 -10.74 -7.04 3.98
C ALA A 54 -10.83 -7.70 5.38
N ASP A 55 -10.19 -8.84 5.57
CA ASP A 55 -10.15 -9.57 6.85
C ASP A 55 -8.93 -9.17 7.70
N GLY A 56 -8.12 -8.22 7.21
CA GLY A 56 -6.92 -7.72 7.89
C GLY A 56 -5.68 -8.61 7.70
N LYS A 57 -5.74 -9.60 6.81
CA LYS A 57 -4.57 -10.44 6.49
C LYS A 57 -3.65 -9.68 5.54
N GLN A 58 -2.36 -9.72 5.85
CA GLN A 58 -1.33 -9.11 5.01
C GLN A 58 -1.22 -9.81 3.66
N LEU A 59 -1.39 -9.03 2.59
CA LEU A 59 -1.23 -9.46 1.21
C LEU A 59 0.20 -9.23 0.72
N THR A 60 0.78 -8.07 1.06
CA THR A 60 2.15 -7.73 0.64
C THR A 60 2.78 -6.67 1.53
N THR A 61 4.12 -6.62 1.50
CA THR A 61 4.94 -5.48 1.91
C THR A 61 5.67 -4.97 0.68
N GLN A 62 5.61 -3.65 0.46
CA GLN A 62 6.21 -2.99 -0.69
C GLN A 62 7.20 -1.92 -0.21
N ASP A 63 8.47 -2.17 -0.53
CA ASP A 63 9.53 -1.16 -0.54
C ASP A 63 9.19 -0.08 -1.58
N THR A 64 9.04 1.17 -1.14
CA THR A 64 8.61 2.25 -2.04
C THR A 64 9.72 2.75 -2.95
N GLY A 65 11.01 2.46 -2.67
CA GLY A 65 12.10 2.81 -3.58
C GLY A 65 11.94 2.14 -4.95
N LYS A 66 11.26 0.99 -5.01
CA LYS A 66 10.91 0.32 -6.29
C LYS A 66 9.84 1.04 -7.09
N LEU A 67 9.15 2.01 -6.50
CA LEU A 67 8.10 2.81 -7.12
C LEU A 67 8.61 4.20 -7.53
N GLU A 68 9.90 4.45 -7.40
CA GLU A 68 10.52 5.74 -7.70
C GLU A 68 11.12 5.80 -9.10
N GLU A 69 11.23 7.01 -9.63
CA GLU A 69 12.07 7.38 -10.75
C GLU A 69 12.81 8.66 -10.35
N GLY A 70 14.14 8.59 -10.26
CA GLY A 70 14.95 9.69 -9.73
C GLY A 70 14.64 9.97 -8.26
N ASP A 71 14.26 11.21 -7.96
CA ASP A 71 13.99 11.73 -6.62
C ASP A 71 12.51 11.73 -6.22
N HIS A 72 11.64 11.16 -7.05
CA HIS A 72 10.19 11.16 -6.82
C HIS A 72 9.56 9.82 -7.15
N HIS A 73 8.31 9.66 -6.68
CA HIS A 73 7.51 8.48 -6.99
C HIS A 73 6.92 8.59 -8.39
N ASP A 74 7.13 7.56 -9.20
CA ASP A 74 6.61 7.44 -10.56
C ASP A 74 5.10 7.12 -10.51
N PRO A 75 4.24 7.97 -11.09
CA PRO A 75 2.79 7.75 -11.08
C PRO A 75 2.34 6.44 -11.74
N ALA A 76 3.02 5.99 -12.80
CA ALA A 76 2.69 4.75 -13.50
C ALA A 76 3.07 3.52 -12.67
N LYS A 77 4.24 3.52 -12.00
CA LYS A 77 4.63 2.43 -11.10
C LYS A 77 3.69 2.35 -9.89
N VAL A 78 3.32 3.49 -9.31
CA VAL A 78 2.36 3.55 -8.20
C VAL A 78 0.99 3.07 -8.64
N MET A 79 0.51 3.49 -9.82
CA MET A 79 -0.76 3.01 -10.38
C MET A 79 -0.75 1.50 -10.59
N ALA A 80 0.30 0.95 -11.20
CA ALA A 80 0.43 -0.49 -11.44
C ALA A 80 0.44 -1.29 -10.13
N PHE A 81 1.08 -0.75 -9.08
CA PHE A 81 1.03 -1.34 -7.75
C PHE A 81 -0.39 -1.35 -7.16
N LEU A 82 -1.11 -0.24 -7.24
CA LEU A 82 -2.49 -0.15 -6.73
C LEU A 82 -3.46 -1.02 -7.53
N GLU A 83 -3.32 -1.07 -8.85
CA GLU A 83 -4.16 -1.95 -9.69
C GLU A 83 -3.94 -3.43 -9.37
N LYS A 84 -2.69 -3.83 -9.08
CA LYS A 84 -2.36 -5.20 -8.72
C LYS A 84 -2.99 -5.67 -7.40
N TRP A 85 -3.14 -4.77 -6.43
CA TRP A 85 -3.55 -5.12 -5.07
C TRP A 85 -4.93 -4.57 -4.68
N LYS A 86 -5.68 -4.04 -5.63
CA LYS A 86 -7.03 -3.54 -5.34
C LYS A 86 -7.92 -4.69 -4.89
N LYS A 87 -9.00 -4.36 -4.17
CA LYS A 87 -10.00 -5.36 -3.80
C LYS A 87 -10.46 -6.13 -5.05
N PRO A 88 -10.59 -7.47 -4.98
CA PRO A 88 -11.13 -8.24 -6.09
C PRO A 88 -12.53 -7.73 -6.43
N SER A 89 -12.83 -7.61 -7.73
CA SER A 89 -14.19 -7.30 -8.16
C SER A 89 -15.14 -8.40 -7.68
N ALA A 90 -16.40 -8.05 -7.37
CA ALA A 90 -17.41 -9.02 -6.96
C ALA A 90 -17.61 -10.15 -7.99
N ALA A 91 -17.26 -9.92 -9.27
CA ALA A 91 -17.30 -10.91 -10.34
C ALA A 91 -16.15 -11.94 -10.30
N GLU A 92 -15.09 -11.71 -9.53
CA GLU A 92 -13.90 -12.56 -9.46
C GLU A 92 -13.92 -13.54 -8.27
N LYS A 93 -14.95 -13.48 -7.41
CA LYS A 93 -15.15 -14.37 -6.26
C LYS A 93 -15.70 -15.76 -6.66
N LYS A 94 -15.27 -16.35 -7.78
CA LYS A 94 -15.61 -17.75 -8.08
C LYS A 94 -14.67 -18.66 -7.26
N PRO A 95 -15.18 -19.60 -6.44
CA PRO A 95 -14.31 -20.46 -5.63
C PRO A 95 -13.37 -21.25 -6.54
N ARG A 96 -12.09 -21.33 -6.17
CA ARG A 96 -11.24 -22.42 -6.66
C ARG A 96 -11.70 -23.67 -5.91
N GLU A 97 -12.36 -24.57 -6.64
CA GLU A 97 -12.69 -25.93 -6.19
C GLU A 97 -11.43 -26.73 -5.82
#